data_AF-A0AAW4KSZ0-F1
#
_entry.id   AF-A0AAW4KSZ0-F1
#
_cell.length_a   1.000
_cell.length_b   1.000
_cell.length_c   1.000
_cell.angle_alpha   90.00
_cell.angle_beta   90.00
_cell.angle_gamma   90.00
#
_symmetry.space_group_name_H-M   'P 1'
#
loop_
_entity.id
_entity.type
_entity.pdbx_description
1 polymer ?
#
loop_
_entity_poly.entity_id
_entity_poly.type
_entity_poly.pdbx_seq_one_letter_code
_entity_poly.pdbx_strand_id
1 'polypeptide(L)'
;NLTVAERKWIREIGQASRKFLIRRGKESIRAVFDLTSEVDDENLSDFIPVLSSNDVGVALMDSIIKRLGTDDPEQWVPVFMAEAKAKNTHNLKAVK
;
A
#
# COMPACT_ATOMS: atom_id res chain seq x y z
N ASN A 1 16.16 -12.09 -18.59
CA ASN A 1 17.55 -12.20 -18.10
C ASN A 1 17.88 -11.03 -17.20
N LEU A 2 18.05 -11.31 -15.91
CA LEU A 2 18.53 -10.36 -14.91
C LEU A 2 19.99 -10.70 -14.56
N THR A 3 20.78 -9.71 -14.17
CA THR A 3 22.12 -9.91 -13.62
C THR A 3 22.05 -10.57 -12.25
N VAL A 4 23.19 -11.08 -11.76
CA VAL A 4 23.27 -11.63 -10.38
C VAL A 4 22.93 -10.55 -9.34
N ALA A 5 23.43 -9.32 -9.53
CA ALA A 5 23.16 -8.20 -8.63
C ALA A 5 21.69 -7.77 -8.64
N GLU A 6 21.04 -7.74 -9.81
CA GLU A 6 19.61 -7.42 -9.93
C GLU A 6 18.74 -8.48 -9.25
N ARG A 7 19.05 -9.78 -9.45
CA ARG A 7 18.31 -10.88 -8.80
C ARG A 7 18.46 -10.86 -7.29
N LYS A 8 19.69 -10.62 -6.79
CA LYS A 8 19.95 -10.50 -5.36
C LYS A 8 19.11 -9.37 -4.77
N TRP A 9 19.15 -8.20 -5.40
CA TRP A 9 18.38 -7.03 -4.94
C TRP A 9 16.86 -7.27 -4.93
N ILE A 10 16.30 -7.86 -6.00
CA ILE A 10 14.85 -8.19 -6.06
C ILE A 10 14.43 -9.15 -4.94
N ARG A 11 15.30 -10.08 -4.54
CA ARG A 11 15.00 -11.01 -3.43
C ARG A 11 15.08 -10.35 -2.05
N GLU A 12 15.83 -9.26 -1.94
CA GLU A 12 16.05 -8.53 -0.69
C GLU A 12 15.03 -7.42 -0.45
N ILE A 13 14.40 -6.90 -1.50
CA ILE A 13 13.37 -5.86 -1.36
C ILE A 13 12.07 -6.44 -0.81
N GLY A 14 11.62 -5.92 0.33
CA GLY A 14 10.30 -6.23 0.88
C GLY A 14 9.19 -5.59 0.03
N GLN A 15 8.04 -6.25 -0.06
CA GLN A 15 6.88 -5.76 -0.82
C GLN A 15 6.43 -4.35 -0.38
N ALA A 16 6.56 -4.04 0.91
CA ALA A 16 6.22 -2.72 1.47
C ALA A 16 7.19 -1.60 1.05
N SER A 17 8.37 -1.92 0.51
CA SER A 17 9.39 -0.91 0.18
C SER A 17 9.06 -0.10 -1.08
N ARG A 18 8.04 -0.51 -1.85
CA ARG A 18 7.60 0.14 -3.10
C ARG A 18 8.75 0.36 -4.08
N LYS A 19 9.77 -0.50 -4.00
CA LYS A 19 10.94 -0.48 -4.89
C LYS A 19 10.70 -1.43 -6.05
N PHE A 20 11.13 -1.03 -7.24
CA PHE A 20 11.02 -1.86 -8.44
C PHE A 20 12.22 -1.66 -9.34
N LEU A 21 12.51 -2.70 -10.11
CA LEU A 21 13.56 -2.70 -11.12
C LEU A 21 12.92 -2.48 -12.49
N ILE A 22 13.30 -1.40 -13.16
CA ILE A 22 12.93 -1.14 -14.55
C ILE A 22 14.14 -1.52 -15.41
N ARG A 23 13.95 -2.39 -16.40
CA ARG A 23 15.04 -2.85 -17.27
C ARG A 23 14.71 -2.59 -18.74
N ARG A 24 15.65 -1.94 -19.45
CA ARG A 24 15.57 -1.69 -20.89
C ARG A 24 16.85 -2.16 -21.56
N GLY A 25 16.78 -3.30 -22.27
CA GLY A 25 17.94 -3.89 -22.92
C GLY A 25 19.02 -4.32 -21.92
N LYS A 26 20.19 -3.66 -21.98
CA LYS A 26 21.32 -3.91 -21.07
C LYS A 26 21.31 -3.02 -19.83
N GLU A 27 20.50 -1.97 -19.83
CA GLU A 27 20.43 -0.96 -18.77
C GLU A 27 19.30 -1.27 -17.79
N SER A 28 19.49 -0.85 -16.54
CA SER A 28 18.51 -1.02 -15.49
C SER A 28 18.50 0.16 -14.53
N ILE A 29 17.31 0.54 -14.07
CA ILE A 29 17.08 1.58 -13.07
C ILE A 29 16.36 0.94 -11.89
N ARG A 30 16.83 1.26 -10.68
CA ARG A 30 16.10 0.98 -9.44
C ARG A 30 15.31 2.22 -9.09
N ALA A 31 14.00 2.08 -8.99
CA ALA A 31 13.09 3.17 -8.65
C ALA A 31 12.36 2.86 -7.34
N VAL A 32 11.92 3.92 -6.68
CA VAL A 32 11.07 3.86 -5.49
C VAL A 32 9.83 4.71 -5.79
N PHE A 33 8.65 4.16 -5.57
CA PHE A 33 7.42 4.94 -5.63
C PHE A 33 7.15 5.53 -4.26
N ASP A 34 7.64 6.75 -4.08
CA ASP A 34 7.43 7.52 -2.86
C ASP A 34 6.02 8.13 -2.88
N LEU A 35 5.29 7.87 -1.80
CA LEU A 35 3.94 8.38 -1.56
C LEU A 35 3.89 9.13 -0.23
N THR A 36 5.05 9.40 0.37
CA THR A 36 5.15 10.16 1.61
C THR A 36 5.18 11.64 1.28
N SER A 37 4.60 12.44 2.16
CA SER A 37 4.71 13.90 2.17
C SER A 37 4.90 14.34 3.62
N GLU A 38 5.61 15.45 3.80
CA GLU A 38 5.74 16.13 5.11
C GLU A 38 4.45 16.90 5.47
N VAL A 39 3.56 17.11 4.49
CA VAL A 39 2.24 17.71 4.68
C VAL A 39 1.22 16.58 4.85
N ASP A 40 0.58 16.52 6.02
CA ASP A 40 -0.32 15.41 6.39
C ASP A 40 -1.45 15.19 5.36
N ASP A 41 -2.08 16.27 4.88
CA ASP A 41 -3.18 16.19 3.90
C ASP A 41 -2.72 15.73 2.51
N GLU A 42 -1.42 15.74 2.23
CA GLU A 42 -0.83 15.29 0.97
C GLU A 42 -0.17 13.90 1.11
N ASN A 43 -0.18 13.31 2.31
CA ASN A 43 0.47 12.04 2.58
C ASN A 43 -0.36 10.86 2.05
N LEU A 44 -0.13 10.53 0.78
CA LEU A 44 -0.79 9.44 0.06
C LEU A 44 -0.51 8.05 0.64
N SER A 45 0.52 7.89 1.48
CA SER A 45 0.85 6.61 2.10
C SER A 45 -0.25 6.09 3.03
N ASP A 46 -1.06 7.00 3.57
CA ASP A 46 -2.20 6.67 4.41
C ASP A 46 -3.38 6.10 3.63
N PHE A 47 -3.50 6.45 2.35
CA PHE A 47 -4.60 6.07 1.47
C PHE A 47 -4.39 4.71 0.78
N ILE A 48 -3.27 4.05 1.04
CA ILE A 48 -2.98 2.72 0.47
C ILE A 48 -4.11 1.71 0.69
N PRO A 49 -4.77 1.60 1.86
CA PRO A 49 -5.89 0.68 2.02
C PRO A 49 -7.06 0.91 1.07
N VAL A 50 -7.30 2.16 0.68
CA VAL A 50 -8.36 2.53 -0.27
C VAL A 50 -7.88 2.34 -1.71
N LEU A 51 -6.66 2.76 -2.01
CA LEU A 51 -6.09 2.72 -3.37
C LEU A 51 -5.70 1.32 -3.82
N SER A 52 -5.31 0.45 -2.88
CA SER A 52 -4.75 -0.88 -3.15
C SER A 52 -5.65 -1.95 -2.56
N SER A 53 -6.89 -2.06 -3.04
CA SER A 53 -7.84 -3.06 -2.53
C SER A 53 -7.29 -4.50 -2.57
N ASN A 54 -7.51 -5.24 -1.49
CA ASN A 54 -7.28 -6.68 -1.39
C ASN A 54 -8.48 -7.35 -0.70
N ASP A 55 -8.56 -8.68 -0.75
CA ASP A 55 -9.72 -9.42 -0.20
C ASP A 55 -10.00 -9.10 1.27
N VAL A 56 -8.94 -8.86 2.07
CA VAL A 56 -9.06 -8.49 3.49
C VAL A 56 -9.63 -7.08 3.65
N GLY A 57 -9.19 -6.14 2.82
CA GLY A 57 -9.69 -4.77 2.77
C GLY A 57 -11.15 -4.71 2.33
N VAL A 58 -11.52 -5.45 1.30
CA VAL A 58 -12.92 -5.55 0.83
C VAL A 58 -13.82 -6.12 1.91
N ALA A 59 -13.43 -7.24 2.53
CA ALA A 59 -14.22 -7.84 3.60
C ALA A 59 -14.38 -6.89 4.81
N LEU A 60 -13.33 -6.12 5.14
CA LEU A 60 -13.39 -5.10 6.17
C LEU A 60 -14.36 -3.98 5.80
N MET A 61 -14.27 -3.44 4.58
CA MET A 61 -15.17 -2.41 4.05
C MET A 61 -16.63 -2.86 4.15
N ASP A 62 -16.97 -4.04 3.62
CA ASP A 62 -18.33 -4.57 3.63
C ASP A 62 -18.88 -4.71 5.06
N SER A 63 -18.04 -5.15 5.99
CA SER A 63 -18.42 -5.27 7.41
C SER A 63 -18.72 -3.91 8.06
N ILE A 64 -18.01 -2.86 7.66
CA ILE A 64 -18.18 -1.49 8.19
C ILE A 64 -19.44 -0.87 7.60
N ILE A 65 -19.63 -0.94 6.29
CA ILE A 65 -20.83 -0.46 5.60
C ILE A 65 -22.08 -1.10 6.21
N LYS A 66 -22.07 -2.43 6.39
CA LYS A 66 -23.18 -3.16 7.02
C LYS A 66 -23.42 -2.75 8.47
N ARG A 67 -22.36 -2.49 9.24
CA ARG A 67 -22.46 -2.09 10.66
C ARG A 67 -22.97 -0.66 10.83
N LEU A 68 -22.56 0.25 9.96
CA LEU A 68 -22.98 1.65 9.99
C LEU A 68 -24.36 1.84 9.34
N GLY A 69 -24.80 0.90 8.50
CA GLY A 69 -26.09 0.96 7.82
C GLY A 69 -26.14 2.07 6.76
N THR A 70 -24.99 2.40 6.19
CA THR A 70 -24.81 3.52 5.25
C THR A 70 -23.82 3.12 4.16
N ASP A 71 -24.10 3.53 2.93
CA ASP A 71 -23.18 3.47 1.80
C ASP A 71 -22.44 4.80 1.56
N ASP A 72 -22.77 5.84 2.35
CA ASP A 72 -22.17 7.17 2.29
C ASP A 72 -20.67 7.13 2.65
N PRO A 73 -19.76 7.40 1.69
CA PRO A 73 -18.32 7.36 1.91
C PRO A 73 -17.84 8.31 3.00
N GLU A 74 -18.49 9.45 3.20
CA GLU A 74 -18.11 10.40 4.25
C GLU A 74 -18.27 9.80 5.65
N GLN A 75 -19.12 8.77 5.79
CA GLN A 75 -19.38 8.09 7.05
C GLN A 75 -18.51 6.85 7.25
N TRP A 76 -18.36 6.00 6.22
CA TRP A 76 -17.67 4.71 6.40
C TRP A 76 -16.17 4.75 6.08
N VAL A 77 -15.70 5.63 5.19
CA VAL A 77 -14.28 5.69 4.79
C VAL A 77 -13.36 6.07 5.96
N PRO A 78 -13.67 7.09 6.80
CA PRO A 78 -12.80 7.42 7.93
C PRO A 78 -12.65 6.26 8.93
N VAL A 79 -13.74 5.51 9.17
CA VAL A 79 -13.74 4.33 10.05
C VAL A 79 -12.92 3.20 9.42
N PHE A 80 -13.12 2.94 8.13
CA PHE A 80 -12.35 1.96 7.38
C PHE A 80 -10.85 2.25 7.43
N MET A 81 -10.45 3.50 7.19
CA MET A 81 -9.04 3.91 7.20
C MET A 81 -8.39 3.68 8.56
N ALA A 82 -9.06 4.06 9.65
CA ALA A 82 -8.56 3.82 11.01
C ALA A 82 -8.41 2.32 11.31
N GLU A 83 -9.42 1.51 10.96
CA GLU A 83 -9.40 0.07 11.20
C GLU A 83 -8.42 -0.68 10.29
N ALA A 84 -8.29 -0.27 9.03
CA ALA A 84 -7.37 -0.88 8.07
C ALA A 84 -5.91 -0.69 8.50
N LYS A 85 -5.56 0.50 9.00
CA LYS A 85 -4.25 0.77 9.63
C LYS A 85 -4.04 -0.07 10.89
N ALA A 86 -5.06 -0.20 11.74
CA ALA A 86 -4.98 -0.97 12.98
C ALA A 86 -4.76 -2.48 12.71
N LYS A 87 -5.59 -3.05 11.82
CA LYS A 87 -5.59 -4.47 11.40
C LYS A 87 -4.48 -4.81 10.41
N ASN A 88 -3.74 -3.81 9.93
CA ASN A 88 -2.62 -3.99 9.03
C ASN A 88 -3.01 -4.74 7.75
N THR A 89 -4.19 -4.44 7.19
CA THR A 89 -4.77 -5.20 6.07
C THR A 89 -3.86 -5.25 4.83
N HIS A 90 -2.91 -4.32 4.74
CA HIS A 90 -1.93 -4.19 3.65
C HIS A 90 -0.48 -4.22 4.13
N ASN A 91 -0.20 -4.82 5.30
CA ASN A 91 1.16 -4.90 5.88
C ASN A 91 1.87 -3.53 6.10
N LEU A 92 1.10 -2.47 6.30
CA LEU A 92 1.52 -1.10 6.64
C LEU A 92 2.45 -0.95 7.86
N LYS A 93 2.39 -1.82 8.87
CA LYS A 93 3.20 -1.73 10.11
C LYS A 93 4.62 -2.28 10.00
N ALA A 94 5.03 -2.80 8.85
CA ALA A 94 6.31 -3.48 8.69
C ALA A 94 7.47 -2.54 8.32
N VAL A 95 7.62 -1.38 8.97
CA VAL A 95 8.88 -0.61 8.91
C VAL A 95 9.08 0.15 10.23
N LYS A 96 10.01 -0.34 11.05
CA LYS A 96 10.90 0.49 11.88
C LYS A 96 12.30 0.32 11.31
#